data_AF-D5BZK4-F1
#
_entry.id   AF-D5BZK4-F1
#
_cell.length_a   1.000
_cell.length_b   1.000
_cell.length_c   1.000
_cell.angle_alpha   90.00
_cell.angle_beta   90.00
_cell.angle_gamma   90.00
#
_symmetry.space_group_name_H-M   'P 1'
#
loop_
_entity.id
_entity.type
_entity.pdbx_description
1 polymer ?
#
loop_
_entity_poly.entity_id
_entity_poly.type
_entity_poly.pdbx_seq_one_letter_code
_entity_poly.pdbx_strand_id
1 'polypeptide(L)'
;MNNLRCPRCELSHIKKNGRTHYSKQNHACLNCGRQFVADAHRIDETTRALVKKLLLERLSLRGICRVLEVSLTWLLQFIDELYAHLPDDLGVQSVSPDRAIEMFCLEVQADELWSFVGCKANKQWLWLALDPCSRQVLAFYVGDRSRDSARELWLRLPASYRKYATFSTDDWEAYRGTIPPAQHQVCPKGSGQTNAIERFNCTLRQRVSRLVRQTLSFSKKLANHIGAIKFFICHYNQEVIRQP
;
A
#
# COMPACT_ATOMS: atom_id res chain seq x y z
N MET A 1 -42.93 -0.77 11.73
CA MET A 1 -42.85 -2.00 10.92
C MET A 1 -41.45 -2.08 10.31
N ASN A 2 -40.64 -3.06 10.71
CA ASN A 2 -39.24 -3.14 10.28
C ASN A 2 -39.16 -3.43 8.78
N ASN A 3 -38.69 -2.45 8.00
CA ASN A 3 -38.51 -2.53 6.55
C ASN A 3 -37.20 -3.28 6.23
N LEU A 4 -37.15 -4.56 6.58
CA LEU A 4 -36.00 -5.42 6.38
C LEU A 4 -35.75 -5.61 4.88
N ARG A 5 -34.52 -5.36 4.42
CA ARG A 5 -34.07 -5.52 3.03
C ARG A 5 -32.91 -6.49 2.95
N CYS A 6 -32.86 -7.26 1.86
CA CYS A 6 -31.78 -8.21 1.67
C CYS A 6 -30.45 -7.44 1.44
N PRO A 7 -29.37 -7.75 2.17
CA PRO A 7 -28.09 -7.06 1.99
C PRO A 7 -27.41 -7.36 0.64
N ARG A 8 -27.91 -8.33 -0.13
CA ARG A 8 -27.35 -8.69 -1.46
C ARG A 8 -28.14 -8.09 -2.61
N CYS A 9 -29.47 -8.17 -2.59
CA CYS A 9 -30.32 -7.75 -3.70
C CYS A 9 -31.31 -6.62 -3.34
N GLU A 10 -31.24 -6.11 -2.11
CA GLU A 10 -32.03 -4.97 -1.60
C GLU A 10 -33.55 -5.12 -1.59
N LEU A 11 -34.09 -6.23 -2.09
CA LEU A 11 -35.51 -6.57 -2.03
C LEU A 11 -35.96 -6.89 -0.60
N SER A 12 -37.23 -6.58 -0.31
CA SER A 12 -37.89 -6.81 0.98
C SER A 12 -38.49 -8.22 1.12
N HIS A 13 -38.26 -9.12 0.16
CA HIS A 13 -38.79 -10.49 0.16
C HIS A 13 -38.01 -11.38 1.14
N ILE A 14 -38.32 -11.29 2.42
CA ILE A 14 -37.54 -11.88 3.52
C ILE A 14 -38.43 -12.71 4.44
N LYS A 15 -37.97 -13.94 4.74
CA LYS A 15 -38.56 -14.82 5.76
C LYS A 15 -37.64 -14.98 6.97
N LYS A 16 -38.20 -15.29 8.15
CA LYS A 16 -37.43 -15.75 9.31
C LYS A 16 -36.87 -17.16 9.02
N ASN A 17 -35.61 -17.42 9.38
CA ASN A 17 -34.89 -18.66 9.07
C ASN A 17 -34.13 -19.20 10.30
N GLY A 18 -34.88 -19.53 11.36
CA GLY A 18 -34.31 -20.00 12.62
C GLY A 18 -33.56 -18.92 13.39
N ARG A 19 -32.75 -19.34 14.37
CA ARG A 19 -31.88 -18.47 15.16
C ARG A 19 -30.43 -18.90 15.00
N THR A 20 -29.51 -17.95 15.10
CA THR A 20 -28.07 -18.25 15.12
C THR A 20 -27.67 -18.90 16.44
N HIS A 21 -26.45 -19.48 16.50
CA HIS A 21 -25.89 -20.06 17.74
C HIS A 21 -25.85 -19.06 18.92
N TYR A 22 -25.75 -17.77 18.63
CA TYR A 22 -25.79 -16.67 19.61
C TYR A 22 -27.20 -16.06 19.76
N SER A 23 -28.24 -16.86 19.50
CA SER A 23 -29.66 -16.56 19.77
C SER A 23 -30.27 -15.36 19.01
N LYS A 24 -29.58 -14.79 18.01
CA LYS A 24 -30.14 -13.73 17.16
C LYS A 24 -31.07 -14.32 16.09
N GLN A 25 -32.10 -13.58 15.72
CA GLN A 25 -33.02 -13.96 14.66
C GLN A 25 -32.29 -13.97 13.31
N ASN A 26 -32.22 -15.13 12.66
CA ASN A 26 -31.70 -15.26 11.30
C ASN A 26 -32.87 -15.08 10.31
N HIS A 27 -32.56 -14.53 9.14
CA HIS A 27 -33.47 -14.25 8.06
C HIS A 27 -32.93 -14.84 6.76
N ALA A 28 -33.80 -15.17 5.82
CA ALA A 28 -33.43 -15.61 4.48
C ALA A 28 -34.18 -14.81 3.43
N CYS A 29 -33.45 -14.35 2.40
CA CYS A 29 -34.04 -13.72 1.23
C CYS A 29 -34.65 -14.78 0.31
N LEU A 30 -35.92 -14.59 -0.05
CA LEU A 30 -36.65 -15.50 -0.96
C LEU A 30 -36.21 -15.34 -2.42
N ASN A 31 -35.61 -14.21 -2.79
CA ASN A 31 -35.14 -13.96 -4.16
C ASN A 31 -33.76 -14.57 -4.44
N CYS A 32 -32.76 -14.28 -3.59
CA CYS A 32 -31.38 -14.69 -3.83
C CYS A 32 -30.85 -15.77 -2.86
N GLY A 33 -31.71 -16.29 -1.97
CA GLY A 33 -31.35 -17.33 -0.99
C GLY A 33 -30.42 -16.89 0.13
N ARG A 34 -29.95 -15.63 0.14
CA ARG A 34 -28.99 -15.12 1.14
C ARG A 34 -29.58 -15.17 2.54
N GLN A 35 -28.85 -15.77 3.48
CA GLN A 35 -29.15 -15.71 4.91
C GLN A 35 -28.43 -14.55 5.59
N PHE A 36 -29.09 -13.87 6.54
CA PHE A 36 -28.53 -12.73 7.26
C PHE A 36 -29.31 -12.45 8.56
N VAL A 37 -28.69 -11.73 9.50
CA VAL A 37 -29.34 -11.25 10.72
C VAL A 37 -29.76 -9.79 10.50
N ALA A 38 -30.95 -9.40 10.96
CA ALA A 38 -31.52 -8.06 10.80
C ALA A 38 -30.57 -6.94 11.28
N ASP A 39 -29.95 -7.14 12.45
CA ASP A 39 -28.98 -6.21 13.04
C ASP A 39 -27.53 -6.52 12.66
N ALA A 40 -27.31 -7.06 11.46
CA ALA A 40 -25.95 -7.14 10.93
C ALA A 40 -25.44 -5.71 10.74
N HIS A 41 -24.57 -5.26 11.65
CA HIS A 41 -23.96 -3.93 11.63
C HIS A 41 -23.20 -3.76 10.30
N ARG A 42 -23.85 -3.15 9.30
CA ARG A 42 -23.23 -2.80 8.04
C ARG A 42 -22.47 -1.51 8.27
N ILE A 43 -21.14 -1.60 8.25
CA ILE A 43 -20.29 -0.41 8.34
C ILE A 43 -20.52 0.42 7.07
N ASP A 44 -20.99 1.66 7.26
CA ASP A 44 -21.29 2.61 6.19
C ASP A 44 -20.03 3.07 5.44
N GLU A 45 -20.25 3.73 4.29
CA GLU A 45 -19.15 4.18 3.43
C GLU A 45 -18.33 5.31 4.05
N THR A 46 -18.94 6.15 4.89
CA THR A 46 -18.25 7.21 5.62
C THR A 46 -17.21 6.63 6.57
N THR A 47 -17.59 5.60 7.33
CA THR A 47 -16.72 4.89 8.26
C THR A 47 -15.64 4.13 7.52
N ARG A 48 -15.96 3.48 6.39
CA ARG A 48 -14.96 2.84 5.52
C ARG A 48 -13.94 3.84 4.99
N ALA A 49 -14.39 5.02 4.55
CA ALA A 49 -13.51 6.09 4.10
C ALA A 49 -12.61 6.60 5.23
N LEU A 50 -13.14 6.72 6.44
CA LEU A 50 -12.36 7.10 7.62
C LEU A 50 -11.34 6.03 7.98
N VAL A 51 -11.70 4.74 7.96
CA VAL A 51 -10.77 3.62 8.15
C VAL A 51 -9.60 3.71 7.16
N LYS A 52 -9.87 3.95 5.86
CA LYS A 52 -8.82 4.11 4.85
C LYS A 52 -7.82 5.21 5.24
N LYS A 53 -8.31 6.37 5.70
CA LYS A 53 -7.45 7.47 6.18
C LYS A 53 -6.65 7.07 7.42
N LEU A 54 -7.29 6.45 8.41
CA LEU A 54 -6.62 6.04 9.65
C LEU A 54 -5.56 4.95 9.43
N LEU A 55 -5.72 4.10 8.41
CA LEU A 55 -4.72 3.09 8.04
C LEU A 55 -3.44 3.69 7.44
N LEU A 56 -3.50 4.92 6.94
CA LEU A 56 -2.34 5.67 6.46
C LEU A 56 -1.62 6.41 7.59
N GLU A 57 -2.27 6.49 8.74
CA GLU A 57 -1.69 7.04 9.96
C GLU A 57 -1.15 5.90 10.81
N ARG A 58 -0.14 6.22 11.63
CA ARG A 58 0.60 5.24 12.45
C ARG A 58 -0.21 4.74 13.65
N LEU A 59 -1.47 4.38 13.43
CA LEU A 59 -2.43 3.95 14.42
C LEU A 59 -2.43 2.42 14.54
N SER A 60 -2.65 1.93 15.77
CA SER A 60 -2.86 0.50 15.98
C SER A 60 -4.22 0.08 15.42
N LEU A 61 -4.30 -1.11 14.81
CA LEU A 61 -5.58 -1.65 14.32
C LEU A 61 -6.64 -1.73 15.42
N ARG A 62 -6.23 -2.08 16.65
CA ARG A 62 -7.11 -2.05 17.82
C ARG A 62 -7.53 -0.64 18.22
N GLY A 63 -6.66 0.36 18.03
CA GLY A 63 -6.99 1.76 18.21
C GLY A 63 -8.07 2.21 17.24
N ILE A 64 -7.93 1.88 15.95
CA ILE A 64 -8.95 2.13 14.93
C ILE A 64 -10.27 1.46 15.31
N CYS A 65 -10.24 0.19 15.73
CA CYS A 65 -11.43 -0.54 16.19
C CYS A 65 -12.13 0.15 17.35
N ARG A 66 -11.40 0.68 18.35
CA ARG A 66 -11.98 1.36 19.50
C ARG A 66 -12.59 2.71 19.13
N VAL A 67 -11.92 3.48 18.27
CA VAL A 67 -12.36 4.83 17.89
C VAL A 67 -13.59 4.77 16.99
N LEU A 68 -13.66 3.79 16.09
CA LEU A 68 -14.76 3.66 15.11
C LEU A 68 -15.78 2.60 15.49
N GLU A 69 -15.65 2.00 16.67
CA GLU A 69 -16.54 0.95 17.19
C GLU A 69 -16.73 -0.24 16.22
N VAL A 70 -15.70 -0.55 15.42
CA VAL A 70 -15.70 -1.67 14.47
C VAL A 70 -15.01 -2.91 15.06
N SER A 71 -15.49 -4.09 14.69
CA SER A 71 -14.83 -5.33 15.10
C SER A 71 -13.48 -5.53 14.40
N LEU A 72 -12.52 -6.12 15.10
CA LEU A 72 -11.21 -6.44 14.51
C LEU A 72 -11.35 -7.43 13.34
N THR A 73 -12.26 -8.39 13.42
CA THR A 73 -12.52 -9.35 12.33
C THR A 73 -12.97 -8.64 11.07
N TRP A 74 -13.92 -7.71 11.19
CA TRP A 74 -14.36 -6.90 10.06
C TRP A 74 -13.22 -6.05 9.50
N LEU A 75 -12.44 -5.39 10.37
CA LEU A 75 -11.34 -4.54 9.92
C LEU A 75 -10.28 -5.34 9.15
N LEU A 76 -9.94 -6.55 9.60
CA LEU A 76 -8.98 -7.40 8.90
C LEU A 76 -9.51 -7.85 7.53
N GLN A 77 -10.78 -8.25 7.44
CA GLN A 77 -11.41 -8.59 6.16
C GLN A 77 -11.42 -7.40 5.19
N PHE A 78 -11.79 -6.22 5.69
CA PHE A 78 -11.80 -4.99 4.91
C PHE A 78 -10.40 -4.61 4.42
N ILE A 79 -9.36 -4.80 5.24
CA ILE A 79 -7.97 -4.58 4.84
C ILE A 79 -7.54 -5.55 3.74
N ASP A 80 -7.87 -6.84 3.87
CA ASP A 80 -7.53 -7.84 2.86
C ASP A 80 -8.23 -7.53 1.52
N GLU A 81 -9.51 -7.16 1.55
CA GLU A 81 -10.26 -6.69 0.37
C GLU A 81 -9.63 -5.43 -0.22
N LEU A 82 -9.29 -4.45 0.62
CA LEU A 82 -8.67 -3.19 0.19
C LEU A 82 -7.34 -3.44 -0.53
N TYR A 83 -6.49 -4.31 0.02
CA TYR A 83 -5.18 -4.62 -0.56
C TYR A 83 -5.29 -5.40 -1.87
N ALA A 84 -6.30 -6.26 -2.02
CA ALA A 84 -6.55 -7.00 -3.25
C ALA A 84 -6.93 -6.11 -4.44
N HIS A 85 -7.50 -4.93 -4.18
CA HIS A 85 -7.93 -3.98 -5.22
C HIS A 85 -6.91 -2.86 -5.49
N LEU A 86 -5.69 -2.96 -4.94
CA LEU A 86 -4.65 -1.97 -5.18
C LEU A 86 -4.07 -2.09 -6.59
N PRO A 87 -3.93 -0.97 -7.32
CA PRO A 87 -3.43 -1.01 -8.68
C PRO A 87 -1.94 -1.42 -8.70
N ASP A 88 -1.54 -2.25 -9.66
CA ASP A 88 -0.17 -2.76 -9.76
C ASP A 88 0.85 -1.71 -10.21
N ASP A 89 0.40 -0.71 -10.97
CA ASP A 89 1.18 0.44 -11.41
C ASP A 89 1.36 1.53 -10.33
N LEU A 90 0.90 1.27 -9.10
CA LEU A 90 0.97 2.18 -7.96
C LEU A 90 0.23 3.52 -8.18
N GLY A 91 -0.64 3.61 -9.20
CA GLY A 91 -1.28 4.85 -9.61
C GLY A 91 -0.30 5.91 -10.11
N VAL A 92 0.87 5.50 -10.63
CA VAL A 92 1.85 6.41 -11.22
C VAL A 92 1.26 7.06 -12.46
N GLN A 93 1.28 8.38 -12.52
CA GLN A 93 0.95 9.12 -13.72
C GLN A 93 2.21 9.43 -14.50
N SER A 94 2.21 9.06 -15.78
CA SER A 94 3.27 9.43 -16.72
C SER A 94 3.34 10.95 -16.85
N VAL A 95 4.56 11.49 -16.81
CA VAL A 95 4.80 12.90 -17.12
C VAL A 95 4.41 13.13 -18.58
N SER A 96 3.38 13.95 -18.82
CA SER A 96 2.92 14.29 -20.17
C SER A 96 3.97 15.14 -20.89
N PRO A 97 4.33 14.82 -22.15
CA PRO A 97 5.26 15.63 -22.95
C PRO A 97 4.72 17.00 -23.37
N ASP A 98 3.45 17.33 -23.05
CA ASP A 98 2.79 18.58 -23.43
C ASP A 98 3.23 19.81 -22.61
N ARG A 99 4.12 19.62 -21.62
CA ARG A 99 4.85 20.73 -21.01
C ARG A 99 5.96 21.15 -21.97
N ALA A 100 5.76 22.31 -22.60
CA ALA A 100 6.62 22.96 -23.59
C ALA A 100 8.12 22.67 -23.40
N ILE A 101 8.72 21.90 -24.32
CA ILE A 101 10.17 21.73 -24.58
C ILE A 101 11.05 21.89 -23.32
N GLU A 102 10.70 21.20 -22.25
CA GLU A 102 11.68 20.85 -21.23
C GLU A 102 12.20 19.48 -21.63
N MET A 103 13.51 19.38 -21.86
CA MET A 103 14.17 18.09 -22.02
C MET A 103 13.99 17.34 -20.70
N PHE A 104 12.95 16.50 -20.61
CA PHE A 104 12.66 15.71 -19.42
C PHE A 104 13.78 14.70 -19.21
N CYS A 105 14.77 15.07 -18.40
CA CYS A 105 15.67 14.10 -17.80
C CYS A 105 14.84 13.26 -16.83
N LEU A 106 14.46 12.06 -17.25
CA LEU A 106 13.88 11.09 -16.32
C LEU A 106 14.98 10.71 -15.33
N GLU A 107 14.71 10.93 -14.06
CA GLU A 107 15.63 10.60 -12.98
C GLU A 107 14.96 9.58 -12.06
N VAL A 108 15.77 8.70 -11.50
CA VAL A 108 15.33 7.75 -10.48
C VAL A 108 16.34 7.75 -9.35
N GLN A 109 15.87 8.00 -8.13
CA GLN A 109 16.61 7.73 -6.91
C GLN A 109 16.18 6.37 -6.38
N ALA A 110 17.15 5.48 -6.10
CA ALA A 110 16.90 4.17 -5.50
C ALA A 110 17.62 4.02 -4.17
N ASP A 111 16.94 3.41 -3.19
CA ASP A 111 17.44 3.19 -1.83
C ASP A 111 16.69 2.01 -1.21
N GLU A 112 17.27 1.42 -0.15
CA GLU A 112 16.66 0.33 0.60
C GLU A 112 16.42 0.66 2.06
N LEU A 113 15.36 0.04 2.60
CA LEU A 113 15.09 0.04 4.03
C LEU A 113 14.70 -1.35 4.50
N TRP A 114 15.17 -1.72 5.69
CA TRP A 114 14.86 -3.03 6.23
C TRP A 114 13.76 -2.96 7.31
N SER A 115 12.94 -3.99 7.36
CA SER A 115 11.97 -4.28 8.40
C SER A 115 11.95 -5.78 8.71
N PHE A 116 10.92 -6.28 9.40
CA PHE A 116 10.78 -7.72 9.65
C PHE A 116 9.30 -8.16 9.72
N VAL A 117 9.07 -9.43 9.45
CA VAL A 117 7.74 -10.07 9.51
C VAL A 117 7.74 -11.22 10.51
N GLY A 118 6.89 -11.13 11.53
CA GLY A 118 6.81 -12.10 12.63
C GLY A 118 7.94 -11.93 13.63
N CYS A 119 9.19 -12.15 13.22
CA CYS A 119 10.37 -12.07 14.07
C CYS A 119 11.55 -11.37 13.36
N LYS A 120 12.51 -10.83 14.12
CA LYS A 120 13.68 -10.11 13.57
C LYS A 120 14.60 -10.99 12.71
N ALA A 121 14.54 -12.31 12.85
CA ALA A 121 15.28 -13.24 12.01
C ALA A 121 14.74 -13.24 10.57
N ASN A 122 13.43 -13.03 10.40
CA ASN A 122 12.78 -12.87 9.11
C ASN A 122 12.85 -11.40 8.65
N LYS A 123 14.07 -10.97 8.28
CA LYS A 123 14.33 -9.62 7.74
C LYS A 123 13.72 -9.48 6.36
N GLN A 124 13.14 -8.32 6.11
CA GLN A 124 12.54 -7.96 4.82
C GLN A 124 13.16 -6.64 4.36
N TRP A 125 13.73 -6.63 3.16
CA TRP A 125 14.30 -5.45 2.53
C TRP A 125 13.28 -4.86 1.57
N LEU A 126 12.86 -3.63 1.83
CA LEU A 126 12.06 -2.83 0.94
C LEU A 126 13.01 -2.04 0.03
N TRP A 127 12.94 -2.36 -1.24
CA TRP A 127 13.61 -1.67 -2.34
C TRP A 127 12.64 -0.67 -2.94
N LEU A 128 13.09 0.57 -3.14
CA LEU A 128 12.27 1.67 -3.65
C LEU A 128 12.96 2.36 -4.82
N ALA A 129 12.15 2.81 -5.78
CA ALA A 129 12.58 3.68 -6.86
C ALA A 129 11.62 4.88 -6.95
N LEU A 130 12.16 6.08 -6.84
CA LEU A 130 11.39 7.33 -6.79
C LEU A 130 11.91 8.32 -7.84
N ASP A 131 11.00 8.97 -8.54
CA ASP A 131 11.33 10.09 -9.43
C ASP A 131 11.39 11.39 -8.61
N PRO A 132 12.56 12.05 -8.51
CA PRO A 132 12.70 13.27 -7.72
C PRO A 132 11.94 14.47 -8.29
N CYS A 133 11.68 14.50 -9.60
CA CYS A 133 10.96 15.58 -10.27
C CYS A 133 9.46 15.50 -9.95
N SER A 134 8.83 14.35 -10.24
CA SER A 134 7.41 14.16 -9.96
C SER A 134 7.10 13.80 -8.50
N ARG A 135 8.13 13.49 -7.70
CA ARG A 135 8.04 12.95 -6.33
C ARG A 135 7.29 11.62 -6.25
N GLN A 136 6.97 10.97 -7.36
CA GLN A 136 6.23 9.72 -7.38
C GLN A 136 7.15 8.52 -7.13
N VAL A 137 6.66 7.54 -6.38
CA VAL A 137 7.29 6.22 -6.29
C VAL A 137 6.91 5.41 -7.52
N LEU A 138 7.90 5.08 -8.33
CA LEU A 138 7.74 4.39 -9.61
C LEU A 138 7.60 2.88 -9.45
N ALA A 139 8.35 2.31 -8.50
CA ALA A 139 8.36 0.89 -8.23
C ALA A 139 8.78 0.61 -6.78
N PHE A 140 8.32 -0.52 -6.25
CA PHE A 140 8.86 -1.09 -5.01
C PHE A 140 8.90 -2.62 -5.05
N TYR A 141 9.82 -3.19 -4.29
CA TYR A 141 9.93 -4.63 -4.09
C TYR A 141 10.25 -4.96 -2.64
N VAL A 142 9.68 -6.04 -2.11
CA VAL A 142 10.00 -6.54 -0.77
C VAL A 142 10.61 -7.94 -0.92
N GLY A 143 11.85 -8.08 -0.50
CA GLY A 143 12.61 -9.33 -0.61
C GLY A 143 13.82 -9.35 0.31
N ASP A 144 14.90 -9.94 -0.17
CA ASP A 144 16.20 -9.94 0.51
C ASP A 144 17.10 -8.80 0.01
N ARG A 145 18.35 -8.75 0.50
CA ARG A 145 19.34 -7.75 0.06
C ARG A 145 20.22 -8.28 -1.09
N SER A 146 19.68 -9.11 -1.97
CA SER A 146 20.41 -9.72 -3.08
C SER A 146 20.29 -8.91 -4.38
N ARG A 147 21.11 -9.28 -5.37
CA ARG A 147 21.01 -8.78 -6.74
C ARG A 147 19.71 -9.20 -7.42
N ASP A 148 19.15 -10.36 -7.08
CA ASP A 148 17.89 -10.82 -7.66
C ASP A 148 16.73 -9.94 -7.21
N SER A 149 16.72 -9.50 -5.94
CA SER A 149 15.75 -8.51 -5.46
C SER A 149 15.88 -7.16 -6.16
N ALA A 150 17.10 -6.72 -6.49
CA ALA A 150 17.31 -5.52 -7.28
C ALA A 150 16.78 -5.66 -8.72
N ARG A 151 16.93 -6.85 -9.34
CA ARG A 151 16.35 -7.16 -10.66
C ARG A 151 14.83 -7.13 -10.64
N GLU A 152 14.20 -7.66 -9.60
CA GLU A 152 12.75 -7.58 -9.42
C GLU A 152 12.25 -6.13 -9.32
N LEU A 153 12.99 -5.26 -8.61
CA LEU A 153 12.69 -3.83 -8.61
C LEU A 153 12.79 -3.24 -10.02
N TRP A 154 13.88 -3.55 -10.73
CA TRP A 154 14.11 -3.06 -12.09
C TRP A 154 12.98 -3.45 -13.05
N LEU A 155 12.57 -4.71 -13.04
CA LEU A 155 11.52 -5.21 -13.94
C LEU A 155 10.16 -4.53 -13.71
N ARG A 156 9.90 -4.06 -12.49
CA ARG A 156 8.67 -3.33 -12.13
C ARG A 156 8.67 -1.87 -12.54
N LEU A 157 9.81 -1.31 -12.92
CA LEU A 157 9.87 0.06 -13.40
C LEU A 157 9.15 0.21 -14.74
N PRO A 158 8.44 1.34 -14.96
CA PRO A 158 7.86 1.64 -16.25
C PRO A 158 8.91 1.58 -17.37
N ALA A 159 8.52 1.08 -18.54
CA ALA A 159 9.43 0.84 -19.65
C ALA A 159 10.16 2.12 -20.13
N SER A 160 9.49 3.28 -20.04
CA SER A 160 10.08 4.59 -20.34
C SER A 160 11.27 4.90 -19.44
N TYR A 161 11.12 4.70 -18.12
CA TYR A 161 12.21 4.95 -17.16
C TYR A 161 13.36 3.96 -17.36
N ARG A 162 13.08 2.68 -17.59
CA ARG A 162 14.15 1.70 -17.88
C ARG A 162 14.97 2.04 -19.13
N LYS A 163 14.36 2.67 -20.13
CA LYS A 163 15.02 2.97 -21.39
C LYS A 163 15.76 4.32 -21.38
N TYR A 164 15.21 5.32 -20.69
CA TYR A 164 15.67 6.70 -20.83
C TYR A 164 16.11 7.38 -19.54
N ALA A 165 15.86 6.77 -18.36
CA ALA A 165 16.18 7.42 -17.10
C ALA A 165 17.64 7.24 -16.68
N THR A 166 18.13 8.23 -15.95
CA THR A 166 19.36 8.14 -15.17
C THR A 166 19.03 7.73 -13.74
N PHE A 167 19.84 6.84 -13.16
CA PHE A 167 19.63 6.27 -11.84
C PHE A 167 20.72 6.74 -10.87
N SER A 168 20.32 7.49 -9.86
CA SER A 168 21.15 7.87 -8.73
C SER A 168 20.96 6.85 -7.61
N THR A 169 22.00 6.07 -7.31
CA THR A 169 21.99 5.09 -6.21
C THR A 169 23.22 5.29 -5.32
N ASP A 170 23.20 4.67 -4.14
CA ASP A 170 24.44 4.48 -3.39
C ASP A 170 25.36 3.47 -4.12
N ASP A 171 26.63 3.38 -3.72
CA ASP A 171 27.63 2.50 -4.35
C ASP A 171 27.41 1.00 -4.03
N TRP A 172 26.16 0.57 -3.90
CA TRP A 172 25.82 -0.80 -3.58
C TRP A 172 25.98 -1.73 -4.79
N GLU A 173 26.63 -2.87 -4.57
CA GLU A 173 27.03 -3.80 -5.64
C GLU A 173 25.83 -4.42 -6.39
N ALA A 174 24.66 -4.51 -5.75
CA ALA A 174 23.46 -5.07 -6.39
C ALA A 174 23.00 -4.24 -7.60
N TYR A 175 23.22 -2.92 -7.59
CA TYR A 175 22.84 -2.04 -8.69
C TYR A 175 23.78 -2.15 -9.89
N ARG A 176 25.09 -2.30 -9.65
CA ARG A 176 26.12 -2.40 -10.72
C ARG A 176 25.89 -3.56 -11.70
N GLY A 177 25.14 -4.60 -11.29
CA GLY A 177 24.78 -5.75 -12.14
C GLY A 177 23.34 -5.75 -12.66
N THR A 178 22.57 -4.70 -12.39
CA THR A 178 21.14 -4.61 -12.70
C THR A 178 20.84 -3.41 -13.60
N ILE A 179 21.43 -2.25 -13.28
CA ILE A 179 21.24 -1.01 -14.02
C ILE A 179 22.35 -0.91 -15.08
N PRO A 180 22.03 -0.57 -16.35
CA PRO A 180 23.03 -0.35 -17.37
C PRO A 180 24.07 0.71 -16.95
N PRO A 181 25.38 0.49 -17.16
CA PRO A 181 26.42 1.43 -16.72
C PRO A 181 26.26 2.86 -17.26
N ALA A 182 25.72 3.01 -18.48
CA ALA A 182 25.47 4.32 -19.08
C ALA A 182 24.34 5.11 -18.39
N GLN A 183 23.45 4.43 -17.65
CA GLN A 183 22.35 5.04 -16.92
C GLN A 183 22.64 5.14 -15.42
N HIS A 184 23.69 4.49 -14.91
CA HIS A 184 23.97 4.40 -13.47
C HIS A 184 24.93 5.51 -13.02
N GLN A 185 24.44 6.38 -12.15
CA GLN A 185 25.24 7.37 -11.42
C GLN A 185 25.41 6.94 -9.97
N VAL A 186 26.65 6.64 -9.59
CA VAL A 186 27.01 6.35 -8.21
C VAL A 186 27.18 7.66 -7.46
N CYS A 187 26.32 7.90 -6.46
CA CYS A 187 26.33 9.13 -5.69
C CYS A 187 27.02 8.87 -4.33
N PRO A 188 28.16 9.52 -4.03
CA PRO A 188 28.75 9.42 -2.70
C PRO A 188 27.83 10.04 -1.64
N LYS A 189 27.90 9.50 -0.42
CA LYS A 189 27.11 9.99 0.73
C LYS A 189 27.35 11.48 0.96
N GLY A 190 26.26 12.24 1.08
CA GLY A 190 26.32 13.70 1.29
C GLY A 190 26.32 14.55 0.02
N SER A 191 26.24 13.95 -1.17
CA SER A 191 26.12 14.67 -2.45
C SER A 191 24.76 15.35 -2.67
N GLY A 192 23.76 15.03 -1.85
CA GLY A 192 22.40 15.57 -1.95
C GLY A 192 21.55 14.99 -3.08
N GLN A 193 22.12 14.14 -3.94
CA GLN A 193 21.44 13.55 -5.10
C GLN A 193 20.42 12.46 -4.73
N THR A 194 20.38 12.01 -3.47
CA THR A 194 19.41 11.03 -2.94
C THR A 194 18.43 11.64 -1.92
N ASN A 195 18.40 12.97 -1.79
CA ASN A 195 17.59 13.66 -0.78
C ASN A 195 16.07 13.38 -0.92
N ALA A 196 15.58 13.15 -2.13
CA ALA A 196 14.15 12.94 -2.36
C ALA A 196 13.70 11.59 -1.80
N ILE A 197 14.44 10.53 -2.11
CA ILE A 197 14.16 9.18 -1.59
C ILE A 197 14.45 9.08 -0.09
N GLU A 198 15.50 9.74 0.40
CA GLU A 198 15.79 9.78 1.84
C GLU A 198 14.65 10.43 2.63
N ARG A 199 14.12 11.57 2.13
CA ARG A 199 12.94 12.21 2.72
C ARG A 199 11.72 11.29 2.67
N PHE A 200 11.48 10.62 1.55
CA PHE A 200 10.38 9.67 1.43
C PHE A 200 10.52 8.51 2.42
N ASN A 201 11.72 7.96 2.60
CA ASN A 201 12.01 6.89 3.56
C ASN A 201 11.69 7.34 5.00
N CYS A 202 11.97 8.60 5.34
CA CYS A 202 11.56 9.20 6.61
C CYS A 202 10.03 9.29 6.75
N THR A 203 9.32 9.81 5.73
CA THR A 203 7.85 9.87 5.71
C THR A 203 7.23 8.48 5.86
N LEU A 204 7.76 7.49 5.14
CA LEU A 204 7.28 6.12 5.17
C LEU A 204 7.44 5.51 6.57
N ARG A 205 8.58 5.73 7.25
CA ARG A 205 8.79 5.28 8.65
C ARG A 205 7.88 6.00 9.65
N GLN A 206 7.55 7.28 9.41
CA GLN A 206 6.68 8.05 10.30
C GLN A 206 5.23 7.58 10.23
N ARG A 207 4.74 7.24 9.03
CA ARG A 207 3.32 6.91 8.78
C ARG A 207 3.04 5.41 8.78
N VAL A 208 3.96 4.58 8.28
CA VAL A 208 3.80 3.12 8.23
C VAL A 208 4.42 2.47 9.47
N SER A 209 3.58 2.17 10.46
CA SER A 209 3.98 1.63 11.78
C SER A 209 4.87 0.38 11.72
N ARG A 210 4.72 -0.42 10.65
CA ARG A 210 5.42 -1.70 10.42
C ARG A 210 6.87 -1.57 10.00
N LEU A 211 7.33 -0.35 9.70
CA LEU A 211 8.71 -0.07 9.28
C LEU A 211 9.57 0.53 10.41
N VAL A 212 9.01 0.65 11.61
CA VAL A 212 9.74 1.21 12.76
C VAL A 212 10.51 0.12 13.51
N ARG A 213 11.81 0.36 13.72
CA ARG A 213 12.82 -0.65 14.09
C ARG A 213 12.67 -1.30 15.47
N GLN A 214 11.74 -0.85 16.34
CA GLN A 214 11.62 -1.35 17.72
C GLN A 214 10.22 -1.13 18.34
N THR A 215 9.15 -1.67 17.75
CA THR A 215 7.82 -1.61 18.40
C THR A 215 7.05 -2.92 18.28
N LEU A 216 5.97 -3.06 19.07
CA LEU A 216 4.98 -4.15 18.94
C LEU A 216 4.19 -4.11 17.62
N SER A 217 4.44 -3.13 16.74
CA SER A 217 3.67 -2.88 15.52
C SER A 217 4.28 -3.56 14.29
N PHE A 218 4.63 -4.84 14.37
CA PHE A 218 5.16 -5.59 13.22
C PHE A 218 4.06 -6.38 12.49
N SER A 219 4.33 -6.74 11.24
CA SER A 219 3.40 -7.58 10.46
C SER A 219 3.62 -9.05 10.80
N LYS A 220 2.53 -9.81 10.99
CA LYS A 220 2.60 -11.27 11.19
C LYS A 220 2.66 -12.06 9.89
N LYS A 221 2.16 -11.48 8.79
CA LYS A 221 2.09 -12.08 7.45
C LYS A 221 2.79 -11.15 6.46
N LEU A 222 3.52 -11.74 5.51
CA LEU A 222 4.24 -10.99 4.47
C LEU A 222 3.26 -10.27 3.53
N ALA A 223 2.17 -10.94 3.11
CA ALA A 223 1.14 -10.33 2.26
C ALA A 223 0.58 -9.02 2.87
N ASN A 224 0.22 -9.04 4.16
CA ASN A 224 -0.27 -7.85 4.84
C ASN A 224 0.83 -6.78 4.98
N HIS A 225 2.10 -7.17 5.08
CA HIS A 225 3.23 -6.24 5.13
C HIS A 225 3.37 -5.48 3.81
N ILE A 226 3.43 -6.22 2.70
CA ILE A 226 3.49 -5.71 1.34
C ILE A 226 2.26 -4.85 1.03
N GLY A 227 1.05 -5.34 1.35
CA GLY A 227 -0.20 -4.63 1.08
C GLY A 227 -0.30 -3.30 1.84
N ALA A 228 0.18 -3.22 3.08
CA ALA A 228 0.21 -1.97 3.84
C ALA A 228 1.15 -0.93 3.21
N ILE A 229 2.32 -1.37 2.75
CA ILE A 229 3.29 -0.51 2.06
C ILE A 229 2.72 -0.05 0.71
N LYS A 230 2.17 -0.98 -0.09
CA LYS A 230 1.53 -0.69 -1.39
C LYS A 230 0.39 0.32 -1.23
N PHE A 231 -0.48 0.12 -0.23
CA PHE A 231 -1.60 1.01 0.06
C PHE A 231 -1.13 2.43 0.35
N PHE A 232 -0.09 2.57 1.18
CA PHE A 232 0.50 3.86 1.48
C PHE A 232 1.11 4.53 0.25
N ILE A 233 1.89 3.77 -0.55
CA ILE A 233 2.53 4.29 -1.76
C ILE A 233 1.49 4.78 -2.77
N CYS A 234 0.42 4.00 -3.02
CA CYS A 234 -0.65 4.41 -3.94
C CYS A 234 -1.31 5.71 -3.48
N HIS A 235 -1.56 5.86 -2.17
CA HIS A 235 -2.09 7.10 -1.62
C HIS A 235 -1.11 8.27 -1.77
N TYR A 236 0.16 8.05 -1.45
CA TYR A 236 1.21 9.06 -1.55
C TYR A 236 1.36 9.58 -2.99
N ASN A 237 1.39 8.69 -3.98
CA ASN A 237 1.44 9.08 -5.39
C ASN A 237 0.24 9.95 -5.77
N GLN A 238 -0.97 9.60 -5.32
CA GLN A 238 -2.17 10.43 -5.55
C GLN A 238 -2.10 11.80 -4.86
N GLU A 239 -1.48 11.89 -3.67
CA GLU A 239 -1.30 13.16 -2.97
C GLU A 239 -0.33 14.10 -3.70
N VAL A 240 0.82 13.59 -4.15
CA VAL A 240 1.81 14.42 -4.84
C VAL A 240 1.33 14.90 -6.20
N ILE A 241 0.51 14.11 -6.92
CA ILE A 241 -0.13 14.54 -8.17
C ILE A 241 -1.10 15.72 -7.94
N ARG A 242 -1.81 15.74 -6.82
CA ARG A 242 -2.82 16.77 -6.50
C ARG A 242 -2.23 18.09 -6.00
N GLN A 243 -0.95 18.11 -5.64
CA GLN A 243 -0.24 19.27 -5.13
C GLN A 243 0.85 19.68 -6.15
N PRO A 244 0.48 20.25 -7.32
CA PRO A 244 1.45 20.68 -8.32
C PRO A 244 2.39 21.77 -7.80
#